data_AF-A0ABD6N3H8-F1
#
_entry.id   AF-A0ABD6N3H8-F1
#
_cell.length_a   1.000
_cell.length_b   1.000
_cell.length_c   1.000
_cell.angle_alpha   90.00
_cell.angle_beta   90.00
_cell.angle_gamma   90.00
#
_symmetry.space_group_name_H-M   'P 1'
#
loop_
_entity.id
_entity.type
_entity.pdbx_description
1 polymer ?
#
loop_
_entity_poly.entity_id
_entity_poly.type
_entity_poly.pdbx_seq_one_letter_code
_entity_poly.pdbx_strand_id
1 'polypeptide(L)' 'MNAFREYRRRQKYRMCVIDEIHDQLGRATPFDEAKVRPSRKRYLLKLFKYKRRAQGISLSRN' A
#
# COMPACT_ATOMS: atom_id res chain seq x y z
N MET A 1 -35.00 0.63 -10.79
CA MET A 1 -33.70 0.22 -10.19
C MET A 1 -33.27 1.35 -9.24
N ASN A 2 -33.07 1.06 -7.95
CA ASN A 2 -32.93 2.11 -6.92
C ASN A 2 -31.52 2.71 -6.93
N ALA A 3 -31.32 3.86 -7.59
CA ALA A 3 -30.01 4.50 -7.81
C ALA A 3 -29.20 4.70 -6.51
N PHE A 4 -29.89 4.97 -5.39
CA PHE A 4 -29.26 5.13 -4.08
C PHE A 4 -28.65 3.81 -3.55
N ARG A 5 -29.32 2.68 -3.79
CA ARG A 5 -28.81 1.34 -3.42
C ARG A 5 -27.60 0.97 -4.26
N GLU A 6 -27.62 1.32 -5.55
CA GLU A 6 -26.51 1.07 -6.45
C GLU A 6 -25.28 1.93 -6.10
N TYR A 7 -25.48 3.21 -5.79
CA TYR A 7 -24.44 4.10 -5.29
C TYR A 7 -23.75 3.54 -4.05
N ARG A 8 -24.52 3.14 -3.02
CA ARG A 8 -23.96 2.53 -1.81
C ARG A 8 -23.16 1.27 -2.11
N ARG A 9 -23.66 0.42 -3.02
CA ARG A 9 -22.98 -0.83 -3.40
C ARG A 9 -21.63 -0.55 -4.07
N ARG A 10 -21.59 0.44 -4.98
CA ARG A 10 -20.35 0.89 -5.65
C ARG A 10 -19.36 1.48 -4.66
N GLN A 11 -19.80 2.27 -3.69
CA GLN A 11 -18.91 2.84 -2.67
C GLN A 11 -18.33 1.76 -1.74
N LYS A 12 -19.14 0.78 -1.32
CA LYS A 12 -18.65 -0.36 -0.53
C LYS A 12 -17.60 -1.14 -1.30
N TYR A 13 -17.84 -1.43 -2.59
CA TYR A 13 -16.87 -2.11 -3.44
C TYR A 13 -15.56 -1.33 -3.57
N ARG A 14 -15.64 0.00 -3.77
CA ARG A 14 -14.45 0.87 -3.80
C ARG A 14 -13.65 0.82 -2.51
N MET A 15 -14.31 0.86 -1.35
CA MET A 15 -13.63 0.76 -0.06
C MET A 15 -12.92 -0.59 0.11
N CYS A 16 -13.57 -1.70 -0.25
CA CYS A 16 -12.94 -3.03 -0.22
C CYS A 16 -11.71 -3.10 -1.14
N VAL A 17 -11.77 -2.54 -2.34
CA VAL A 17 -10.63 -2.47 -3.27
C VAL A 17 -9.48 -1.63 -2.69
N ILE A 18 -9.80 -0.52 -2.03
CA ILE A 18 -8.79 0.33 -1.36
C ILE A 18 -8.10 -0.45 -0.23
N ASP A 19 -8.86 -1.18 0.59
CA ASP A 19 -8.33 -1.98 1.69
C ASP A 19 -7.44 -3.12 1.17
N GLU A 20 -7.86 -3.81 0.10
CA GLU A 20 -7.05 -4.83 -0.57
C GLU A 20 -5.74 -4.25 -1.14
N ILE A 21 -5.79 -3.08 -1.77
CA ILE A 21 -4.59 -2.40 -2.28
C ILE A 21 -3.66 -2.02 -1.12
N HIS A 22 -4.20 -1.53 -0.01
CA HIS A 22 -3.40 -1.21 1.17
C HIS A 22 -2.79 -2.44 1.82
N ASP A 23 -3.51 -3.57 1.90
CA ASP A 23 -2.96 -4.84 2.38
C ASP A 23 -1.86 -5.37 1.44
N GLN A 24 -2.06 -5.30 0.13
CA GLN A 24 -1.04 -5.67 -0.86
C GLN A 24 0.21 -4.78 -0.75
N LEU A 25 0.06 -3.47 -0.59
CA LEU A 25 1.18 -2.55 -0.28
C LEU A 25 1.79 -2.82 1.11
N GLY A 26 0.96 -3.27 2.05
CA GLY A 26 1.31 -3.72 3.40
C GLY A 26 2.11 -5.03 3.40
N ARG A 27 1.98 -5.86 2.37
CA ARG A 27 2.78 -7.09 2.18
C ARG A 27 3.92 -6.92 1.19
N ALA A 28 3.84 -5.91 0.33
CA ALA A 28 4.91 -5.59 -0.62
C ALA A 28 6.22 -5.34 0.12
N THR A 29 7.23 -6.12 -0.24
CA THR A 29 8.63 -5.87 0.09
C THR A 29 9.24 -5.01 -1.03
N PRO A 30 10.16 -4.09 -0.72
CA PRO A 30 10.90 -3.39 -1.76
C PRO A 30 11.65 -4.42 -2.61
N PHE A 31 11.29 -4.50 -3.89
CA PHE A 31 11.94 -5.34 -4.89
C PHE A 31 12.79 -4.43 -5.78
N ASP A 32 14.09 -4.74 -5.92
CA ASP A 32 15.03 -3.84 -6.59
C ASP A 32 14.76 -3.67 -8.09
N GLU A 33 14.07 -4.63 -8.73
CA GLU A 33 13.65 -4.54 -10.14
C GLU A 33 12.24 -3.96 -10.32
N ALA A 34 11.58 -3.52 -9.25
CA ALA A 34 10.31 -2.83 -9.39
C ALA A 34 10.53 -1.61 -10.30
N LYS A 35 9.86 -1.56 -11.45
CA LYS A 35 9.92 -0.46 -12.44
C LYS A 35 9.26 0.80 -11.89
N VAL A 36 9.81 1.33 -10.80
CA VAL A 36 9.38 2.56 -10.15
C VAL A 36 10.18 3.70 -10.76
N ARG A 37 9.48 4.78 -11.15
CA ARG A 37 10.14 6.03 -11.57
C ARG A 37 11.18 6.45 -10.51
N PRO A 38 12.40 6.85 -10.91
CA PRO A 38 13.46 7.22 -9.96
C PRO A 38 13.03 8.25 -8.91
N SER A 39 12.20 9.23 -9.30
CA SER A 39 11.65 10.26 -8.40
C SER A 39 10.79 9.70 -7.26
N ARG A 40 10.14 8.56 -7.46
CA ARG A 40 9.32 7.87 -6.46
C ARG A 40 10.09 6.83 -5.66
N LYS A 41 11.24 6.34 -6.15
CA LYS A 41 12.06 5.32 -5.47
C LYS A 41 12.50 5.79 -4.08
N ARG A 42 12.98 7.02 -3.94
CA ARG A 42 13.42 7.59 -2.66
C ARG A 42 12.28 7.70 -1.65
N TYR A 43 11.09 8.11 -2.11
CA TYR A 43 9.90 8.22 -1.27
C TYR A 43 9.44 6.84 -0.76
N LEU A 44 9.36 5.85 -1.66
CA LEU A 44 8.97 4.48 -1.29
C LEU A 44 9.98 3.84 -0.32
N LEU A 45 11.29 3.99 -0.55
CA LEU A 45 12.31 3.50 0.37
C LEU A 45 12.17 4.10 1.78
N LYS A 46 11.85 5.41 1.86
CA LYS A 46 11.58 6.09 3.13
C LYS A 46 10.32 5.50 3.80
N LEU A 47 9.27 5.23 3.04
CA LEU A 47 8.02 4.64 3.51
C LEU A 47 8.24 3.22 4.04
N PHE A 48 8.94 2.36 3.28
CA PHE A 48 9.30 1.01 3.72
C PHE A 48 10.19 1.00 4.96
N LYS A 49 11.09 1.99 5.10
CA LYS A 49 11.89 2.17 6.33
C LYS A 49 11.00 2.46 7.54
N TYR A 50 10.01 3.34 7.41
CA TYR A 50 9.07 3.63 8.51
C TYR A 50 8.18 2.44 8.83
N LYS A 51 7.69 1.73 7.82
CA LYS A 51 6.90 0.51 7.98
C LYS A 51 7.67 -0.57 8.75
N ARG A 52 8.93 -0.83 8.40
CA ARG A 52 9.79 -1.77 9.14
C ARG A 52 9.97 -1.36 10.62
N ARG A 53 10.19 -0.07 10.88
CA ARG A 53 10.27 0.44 12.26
C ARG A 53 8.96 0.27 13.05
N ALA A 54 7.81 0.55 12.44
CA ALA A 54 6.51 0.37 13.08
C ALA A 54 6.22 -1.11 13.41
N GLN A 55 6.77 -2.04 12.63
CA GLN A 55 6.71 -3.48 12.87
C GLN A 55 7.76 -3.96 13.90
N GLY A 56 8.54 -3.06 14.52
CA GLY A 56 9.58 -3.43 15.48
C GLY A 56 10.82 -4.07 14.85
N ILE A 57 10.91 -4.11 13.52
CA ILE A 57 12.06 -4.66 12.80
C ILE A 57 13.19 -3.64 12.87
N SER A 58 14.18 -3.91 13.73
CA SER A 58 15.38 -3.08 13.81
C SER A 58 16.18 -3.20 12.52
N LEU A 59 16.70 -2.08 12.03
CA LEU A 59 17.72 -2.09 10.98
C LEU A 59 19.05 -2.49 11.63
N SER A 60 19.18 -3.72 12.11
CA SER A 60 20.49 -4.19 12.56
C SER A 60 21.37 -4.33 11.31
N ARG A 61 22.49 -3.61 11.32
CA ARG A 61 23.57 -3.83 10.36
C ARG A 61 24.22 -5.16 10.73
N ASN A 62 24.10 -6.15 9.86
CA ASN A 62 25.20 -7.11 9.68
C ASN A 62 26.16 -6.50 8.66
#